data_AF-A0A355F4Z5-F1
#
_entry.id   AF-A0A355F4Z5-F1
#
_cell.length_a   1.000
_cell.length_b   1.000
_cell.length_c   1.000
_cell.angle_alpha   90.00
_cell.angle_beta   90.00
_cell.angle_gamma   90.00
#
_symmetry.space_group_name_H-M   'P 1'
#
loop_
_entity.id
_entity.type
_entity.pdbx_description
1 polymer ?
#
loop_
_entity_poly.entity_id
_entity_poly.type
_entity_poly.pdbx_seq_one_letter_code
_entity_poly.pdbx_strand_id
1 'polypeptide(L)'
;MMQPSHRRLLATTSLILGAFLALPAGAQTAPATASPVAKPAVPSVVRQKMLRLEKEPLRQDAPAAAQEYLRLRRAPDGRRDVPVERYLAALRRMEGMPRYSSASGTVLPPRARDGKALATGASSLNGWAPLGPGNIGGRTRGLVIHPTDPRTMYAAGVAGGVWKTTNGGVTWAPLADLLANIAVTTLALSPQNPEVIYAGTGEGFFNGDAIRGGGIFKSINGGTTWVQLAATNTSDFYYVNKIVVSAKRPSRVYAATRTGVWRSLDGGATWTAVLTPTAFGGCLDLALRTDRAGDVVFASCGIFDQATVYRNTAAHAAGAWTPVLRDPGMSRTTLAIAPSNQNVIYALASSNVSGDYLDGLHGVFRSTDGGATWTA
;
A
#
# COMPACT_ATOMS: atom_id res chain seq x y z
N MET A 1 -7.94 -79.93 4.80
CA MET A 1 -6.76 -80.00 5.71
C MET A 1 -5.80 -78.92 5.25
N MET A 2 -5.73 -77.77 5.90
CA MET A 2 -5.12 -77.43 7.19
C MET A 2 -3.84 -76.61 6.95
N GLN A 3 -3.83 -75.42 7.56
CA GLN A 3 -2.73 -74.54 7.96
C GLN A 3 -1.40 -75.25 8.31
N PRO A 4 -0.23 -74.56 8.32
CA PRO A 4 0.21 -73.63 9.41
C PRO A 4 1.11 -72.47 8.89
N SER A 5 1.77 -71.63 9.69
CA SER A 5 1.58 -70.94 10.98
C SER A 5 2.92 -70.25 11.31
N HIS A 6 2.88 -69.35 12.28
CA HIS A 6 3.90 -68.38 12.71
C HIS A 6 5.28 -68.93 13.13
N ARG A 7 6.31 -68.04 13.10
CA ARG A 7 7.07 -67.69 14.33
C ARG A 7 7.81 -66.34 14.22
N ARG A 8 7.72 -65.58 15.32
CA ARG A 8 8.34 -64.29 15.63
C ARG A 8 9.76 -64.47 16.16
N LEU A 9 10.62 -63.46 15.97
CA LEU A 9 11.72 -63.15 16.89
C LEU A 9 11.66 -61.66 17.24
N LEU A 10 11.77 -61.39 18.54
CA LEU A 10 11.76 -60.09 19.20
C LEU A 10 13.12 -59.40 19.05
N ALA A 11 13.12 -58.09 18.82
CA ALA A 11 14.18 -57.19 19.25
C ALA A 11 13.54 -55.93 19.84
N THR A 12 13.82 -55.70 21.11
CA THR A 12 13.42 -54.57 21.94
C THR A 12 14.04 -53.26 21.45
N THR A 13 13.23 -52.22 21.30
CA THR A 13 13.72 -50.84 21.21
C THR A 13 12.89 -49.98 22.17
N SER A 14 13.56 -49.41 23.16
CA SER A 14 12.98 -48.54 24.18
C SER A 14 12.38 -47.29 23.54
N LEU A 15 11.07 -47.08 23.71
CA LEU A 15 10.42 -45.79 23.47
C LEU A 15 10.73 -44.85 24.63
N ILE A 16 11.50 -43.79 24.36
CA ILE A 16 11.47 -42.57 25.17
C ILE A 16 10.23 -41.79 24.74
N LEU A 17 9.18 -41.85 25.55
CA LEU A 17 7.96 -41.08 25.36
C LEU A 17 8.22 -39.62 25.80
N GLY A 18 8.75 -38.81 24.89
CA GLY A 18 8.80 -37.36 25.06
C GLY A 18 7.39 -36.80 24.89
N ALA A 19 6.77 -36.37 25.98
CA ALA A 19 5.49 -35.69 25.97
C ALA A 19 5.59 -34.36 25.18
N PHE A 20 5.21 -34.37 23.91
CA PHE A 20 4.86 -33.14 23.20
C PHE A 20 3.52 -32.64 23.73
N LEU A 21 3.56 -31.72 24.68
CA LEU A 21 2.44 -30.85 25.00
C LEU A 21 2.10 -30.04 23.75
N ALA A 22 1.08 -30.49 23.02
CA ALA A 22 0.43 -29.69 22.00
C ALA A 22 -0.15 -28.44 22.70
N LEU A 23 0.45 -27.28 22.42
CA LEU A 23 -0.13 -25.99 22.77
C LEU A 23 -1.52 -25.90 22.14
N PRO A 24 -2.56 -25.47 22.89
CA PRO A 24 -3.89 -25.34 22.34
C PRO A 24 -3.84 -24.30 21.22
N ALA A 25 -4.44 -24.63 20.07
CA ALA A 25 -4.70 -23.68 19.01
C ALA A 25 -5.46 -22.51 19.63
N GLY A 26 -4.77 -21.38 19.81
CA GLY A 26 -5.37 -20.16 20.32
C GLY A 26 -6.54 -19.81 19.40
N ALA A 27 -7.75 -19.77 19.97
CA ALA A 27 -8.94 -19.33 19.28
C ALA A 27 -8.64 -17.97 18.62
N GLN A 28 -8.55 -17.96 17.29
CA GLN A 28 -8.52 -16.72 16.53
C GLN A 28 -9.87 -16.05 16.79
N THR A 29 -9.84 -14.96 17.55
CA THR A 29 -11.01 -14.11 17.72
C THR A 29 -11.48 -13.66 16.34
N ALA A 30 -12.77 -13.82 16.07
CA ALA A 30 -13.37 -13.35 14.83
C ALA A 30 -13.02 -11.85 14.66
N PRO A 31 -12.60 -11.42 13.46
CA PRO A 31 -12.21 -10.02 13.25
C PRO A 31 -13.38 -9.10 13.60
N ALA A 32 -13.07 -7.92 14.13
CA ALA A 32 -14.04 -6.84 14.23
C ALA A 32 -14.55 -6.54 12.82
N THR A 33 -15.76 -6.99 12.51
CA THR A 33 -16.41 -6.71 11.24
C THR A 33 -16.85 -5.26 11.26
N ALA A 34 -16.25 -4.43 10.41
CA ALA A 34 -16.90 -3.18 10.04
C ALA A 34 -18.30 -3.53 9.51
N SER A 35 -19.30 -2.69 9.81
CA SER A 35 -20.63 -2.88 9.22
C SER A 35 -20.49 -2.89 7.68
N PRO A 36 -21.04 -3.90 7.00
CA PRO A 36 -20.89 -4.05 5.55
C PRO A 36 -21.23 -2.75 4.83
N VAL A 37 -20.35 -2.30 3.93
CA VAL A 37 -20.67 -1.15 3.08
C VAL A 37 -21.76 -1.56 2.08
N ALA A 38 -23.01 -1.28 2.41
CA ALA A 38 -24.14 -1.48 1.51
C ALA A 38 -24.11 -0.41 0.41
N LYS A 39 -23.74 -0.79 -0.81
CA LYS A 39 -23.83 0.10 -1.96
C LYS A 39 -25.25 0.11 -2.54
N PRO A 40 -25.81 1.29 -2.85
CA PRO A 40 -27.08 1.37 -3.56
C PRO A 40 -26.95 0.75 -4.96
N ALA A 41 -28.07 0.22 -5.46
CA ALA A 41 -28.16 -0.27 -6.82
C ALA A 41 -27.95 0.88 -7.80
N VAL A 42 -27.12 0.66 -8.82
CA VAL A 42 -26.91 1.64 -9.89
C VAL A 42 -28.23 1.85 -10.65
N PRO A 43 -28.71 3.10 -10.84
CA PRO A 43 -29.92 3.36 -11.61
C PRO A 43 -29.87 2.74 -13.01
N SER A 44 -30.97 2.17 -13.48
CA SER A 44 -31.04 1.44 -14.75
C SER A 44 -30.54 2.22 -15.96
N VAL A 45 -30.81 3.53 -16.01
CA VAL A 45 -30.34 4.45 -17.06
C VAL A 45 -28.81 4.54 -17.08
N VAL A 46 -28.18 4.60 -15.90
CA VAL A 46 -26.72 4.64 -15.76
C VAL A 46 -26.12 3.29 -16.16
N ARG A 47 -26.74 2.19 -15.71
CA ARG A 47 -26.31 0.83 -16.09
C ARG A 47 -26.36 0.62 -17.61
N GLN A 48 -27.44 1.03 -18.28
CA GLN A 48 -27.54 0.96 -19.74
C GLN A 48 -26.47 1.80 -20.44
N LYS A 49 -26.16 3.00 -19.92
CA LYS A 49 -25.09 3.84 -20.45
C LYS A 49 -23.71 3.20 -20.27
N MET A 50 -23.44 2.58 -19.11
CA MET A 50 -22.21 1.83 -18.87
C MET A 50 -22.06 0.64 -19.83
N LEU A 51 -23.11 -0.17 -19.99
CA LEU A 51 -23.12 -1.31 -20.93
C LEU A 51 -22.92 -0.87 -22.39
N ARG A 52 -23.39 0.32 -22.77
CA ARG A 52 -23.14 0.89 -24.09
C ARG A 52 -21.66 1.26 -24.26
N LEU A 53 -21.09 1.98 -23.29
CA LEU A 53 -19.68 2.38 -23.31
C LEU A 53 -18.72 1.19 -23.26
N GLU A 54 -19.11 0.09 -22.63
CA GLU A 54 -18.33 -1.15 -22.58
C GLU A 54 -18.33 -1.91 -23.93
N LYS A 55 -19.44 -1.85 -24.67
CA LYS A 55 -19.57 -2.47 -26.01
C LYS A 55 -18.99 -1.62 -27.14
N GLU A 56 -18.85 -0.31 -26.95
CA GLU A 56 -18.14 0.54 -27.89
C GLU A 56 -16.66 0.15 -27.87
N PRO A 57 -16.04 -0.17 -29.03
CA PRO A 57 -14.62 -0.49 -29.06
C PRO A 57 -13.88 0.69 -28.45
N LEU A 58 -13.13 0.44 -27.37
CA LEU A 58 -12.30 1.44 -26.69
C LEU A 58 -11.41 2.10 -27.74
N ARG A 59 -11.85 3.24 -28.28
CA ARG A 59 -10.99 4.11 -29.07
C ARG A 59 -9.94 4.58 -28.09
N GLN A 60 -8.72 4.07 -28.24
CA GLN A 60 -7.58 4.34 -27.35
C GLN A 60 -7.32 5.86 -27.18
N ASP A 61 -7.92 6.69 -28.03
CA ASP A 61 -7.79 8.15 -28.08
C ASP A 61 -9.02 8.95 -27.58
N ALA A 62 -9.97 8.35 -26.84
CA ALA A 62 -11.16 9.05 -26.32
C ALA A 62 -11.13 9.30 -24.79
N PRO A 63 -10.24 10.19 -24.29
CA PRO A 63 -10.04 10.40 -22.85
C PRO A 63 -11.31 10.86 -22.11
N ALA A 64 -12.17 11.65 -22.76
CA ALA A 64 -13.43 12.09 -22.17
C ALA A 64 -14.42 10.94 -21.94
N ALA A 65 -14.51 9.98 -22.87
CA ALA A 65 -15.39 8.82 -22.75
C ALA A 65 -14.88 7.87 -21.66
N ALA A 66 -13.56 7.64 -21.59
CA ALA A 66 -12.93 6.87 -20.51
C ALA A 66 -13.14 7.52 -19.13
N GLN A 67 -12.98 8.85 -19.05
CA GLN A 67 -13.24 9.62 -17.83
C GLN A 67 -14.70 9.49 -17.39
N GLU A 68 -15.65 9.63 -18.32
CA GLU A 68 -17.08 9.46 -18.02
C GLU A 68 -17.41 8.03 -17.60
N TYR A 69 -16.88 7.01 -18.28
CA TYR A 69 -17.04 5.60 -17.89
C TYR A 69 -16.55 5.36 -16.46
N LEU A 70 -15.31 5.77 -16.14
CA LEU A 70 -14.73 5.61 -14.81
C LEU A 70 -15.47 6.43 -13.74
N ARG A 71 -16.02 7.61 -14.11
CA ARG A 71 -16.85 8.43 -13.21
C ARG A 71 -18.13 7.68 -12.82
N LEU A 72 -18.81 7.04 -13.78
CA LEU A 72 -20.03 6.28 -13.52
C LEU A 72 -19.79 5.11 -12.55
N ARG A 73 -18.61 4.48 -12.58
CA ARG A 73 -18.23 3.40 -11.65
C ARG A 73 -17.95 3.86 -10.21
N ARG A 74 -17.69 5.16 -10.01
CA ARG A 74 -17.37 5.76 -8.71
C ARG A 74 -18.56 6.46 -8.06
N ALA A 75 -19.57 6.84 -8.84
CA ALA A 75 -20.72 7.60 -8.37
C ALA A 75 -21.83 6.65 -7.85
N PRO A 76 -22.23 6.74 -6.56
CA PRO A 76 -23.22 5.82 -6.00
C PRO A 76 -24.62 5.93 -6.63
N ASP A 77 -25.00 7.10 -7.17
CA ASP A 77 -26.42 7.43 -7.37
C ASP A 77 -26.76 8.08 -8.73
N GLY A 78 -25.93 7.94 -9.77
CA GLY A 78 -26.16 8.69 -11.03
C GLY A 78 -26.08 10.22 -10.87
N ARG A 79 -25.60 10.70 -9.71
CA ARG A 79 -25.32 12.10 -9.45
C ARG A 79 -24.17 12.59 -10.34
N ARG A 80 -24.34 13.79 -10.88
CA ARG A 80 -23.42 14.39 -11.84
C ARG A 80 -22.11 14.80 -11.16
N ASP A 81 -22.17 15.21 -9.89
CA ASP A 81 -21.05 15.71 -9.10
C ASP A 81 -21.06 15.15 -7.66
N VAL A 82 -19.90 15.22 -6.98
CA VAL A 82 -19.87 15.12 -5.50
C VAL A 82 -20.81 16.19 -4.97
N PRO A 83 -21.85 15.86 -4.16
CA PRO A 83 -22.83 16.85 -3.71
C PRO A 83 -22.11 18.06 -3.11
N VAL A 84 -22.44 19.26 -3.59
CA VAL A 84 -21.80 20.52 -3.15
C VAL A 84 -21.90 20.66 -1.64
N GLU A 85 -22.96 20.13 -1.02
CA GLU A 85 -23.17 20.12 0.42
C GLU A 85 -22.07 19.34 1.15
N ARG A 86 -21.58 18.23 0.57
CA ARG A 86 -20.44 17.48 1.13
C ARG A 86 -19.14 18.27 0.99
N TYR A 87 -18.96 18.96 -0.13
CA TYR A 87 -17.82 19.85 -0.32
C TYR A 87 -17.85 21.02 0.68
N LEU A 88 -19.00 21.68 0.85
CA LEU A 88 -19.21 22.75 1.82
C LEU A 88 -19.09 22.27 3.27
N ALA A 89 -19.58 21.07 3.59
CA ALA A 89 -19.39 20.44 4.90
C ALA A 89 -17.91 20.11 5.15
N ALA A 90 -17.19 19.61 4.15
CA ALA A 90 -15.75 19.37 4.22
C ALA A 90 -14.98 20.68 4.42
N LEU A 91 -15.32 21.75 3.68
CA LEU A 91 -14.72 23.07 3.86
C LEU A 91 -14.93 23.59 5.29
N ARG A 92 -16.16 23.59 5.80
CA ARG A 92 -16.46 23.97 7.20
C ARG A 92 -15.69 23.15 8.22
N ARG A 93 -15.48 21.85 7.94
CA ARG A 93 -14.69 21.00 8.82
C ARG A 93 -13.19 21.33 8.73
N MET A 94 -12.67 21.53 7.52
CA MET A 94 -11.28 21.94 7.28
C MET A 94 -10.95 23.30 7.90
N GLU A 95 -11.92 24.22 7.96
CA GLU A 95 -11.78 25.51 8.65
C GLU A 95 -11.41 25.35 10.12
N GLY A 96 -11.94 24.33 10.79
CA GLY A 96 -11.63 24.02 12.19
C GLY A 96 -10.46 23.04 12.38
N MET A 97 -9.86 22.52 11.31
CA MET A 97 -8.80 21.52 11.41
C MET A 97 -7.43 22.17 11.63
N PRO A 98 -6.67 21.73 12.65
CA PRO A 98 -5.24 22.02 12.74
C PRO A 98 -4.54 21.54 11.47
N ARG A 99 -3.65 22.38 10.94
CA ARG A 99 -2.89 22.06 9.71
C ARG A 99 -1.55 21.46 10.11
N TYR A 100 -0.96 20.61 9.28
CA TYR A 100 0.40 20.14 9.50
C TYR A 100 1.31 20.66 8.40
N SER A 101 2.40 21.32 8.79
CA SER A 101 3.43 21.77 7.87
C SER A 101 4.47 20.65 7.74
N SER A 102 4.56 20.05 6.55
CA SER A 102 5.60 19.06 6.25
C SER A 102 7.00 19.67 6.21
N ALA A 103 7.12 20.96 5.87
CA ALA A 103 8.40 21.66 5.80
C ALA A 103 8.99 21.93 7.20
N SER A 104 8.15 22.29 8.18
CA SER A 104 8.58 22.60 9.55
C SER A 104 8.31 21.48 10.54
N GLY A 105 7.63 20.41 10.13
CA GLY A 105 7.27 19.28 10.99
C GLY A 105 6.28 19.62 12.12
N THR A 106 5.58 20.76 12.05
CA THR A 106 4.76 21.30 13.15
C THR A 106 3.27 21.36 12.83
N VAL A 107 2.44 21.25 13.86
CA VAL A 107 1.00 21.49 13.80
C VAL A 107 0.75 23.00 13.91
N LEU A 108 0.06 23.55 12.93
CA LEU A 108 -0.36 24.95 12.84
C LEU A 108 -1.83 25.08 13.27
N PRO A 109 -2.23 26.23 13.84
CA PRO A 109 -3.62 26.47 14.17
C PRO A 109 -4.51 26.43 12.90
N PRO A 110 -5.81 26.16 13.08
CA PRO A 110 -6.81 26.38 12.03
C PRO A 110 -6.70 27.83 11.53
N ARG A 111 -6.97 28.08 10.23
CA ARG A 111 -6.89 29.46 9.70
C ARG A 111 -7.94 30.32 10.41
N ALA A 112 -7.51 31.39 11.08
CA ALA A 112 -8.43 32.39 11.60
C ALA A 112 -9.19 33.05 10.43
N ARG A 113 -10.47 33.35 10.63
CA ARG A 113 -11.23 34.27 9.76
C ARG A 113 -10.69 35.69 9.96
N ASP A 114 -9.51 35.98 9.45
CA ASP A 114 -9.23 37.37 9.10
C ASP A 114 -10.16 37.64 7.93
N GLY A 115 -11.18 38.49 8.10
CA GLY A 115 -12.26 38.78 7.14
C GLY A 115 -11.83 39.28 5.76
N LYS A 116 -10.56 39.11 5.38
CA LYS A 116 -10.19 38.85 4.00
C LYS A 116 -10.98 37.62 3.58
N ALA A 117 -12.01 37.83 2.76
CA ALA A 117 -12.59 36.80 1.92
C ALA A 117 -11.48 35.84 1.53
N LEU A 118 -11.74 34.51 1.59
CA LEU A 118 -10.92 33.52 0.89
C LEU A 118 -10.38 34.24 -0.33
N ALA A 119 -9.09 34.55 -0.37
CA ALA A 119 -8.47 34.97 -1.61
C ALA A 119 -8.87 33.80 -2.50
N THR A 120 -9.86 34.05 -3.37
CA THR A 120 -10.72 33.02 -3.97
C THR A 120 -9.80 31.88 -4.27
N GLY A 121 -9.95 30.69 -3.66
CA GLY A 121 -8.85 29.72 -3.50
C GLY A 121 -8.03 29.41 -4.77
N ALA A 122 -8.55 29.79 -5.93
CA ALA A 122 -7.83 30.13 -7.16
C ALA A 122 -6.53 30.95 -7.02
N SER A 123 -6.41 31.98 -6.16
CA SER A 123 -5.25 32.89 -6.15
C SER A 123 -4.06 32.42 -5.31
N SER A 124 -4.24 31.42 -4.43
CA SER A 124 -3.11 30.68 -3.82
C SER A 124 -2.76 29.39 -4.56
N LEU A 125 -3.61 28.99 -5.51
CA LEU A 125 -3.34 27.95 -6.50
C LEU A 125 -2.97 28.62 -7.82
N ASN A 126 -2.02 29.58 -7.79
CA ASN A 126 -1.49 30.23 -8.99
C ASN A 126 -0.82 29.19 -9.89
N GLY A 127 -1.62 28.55 -10.74
CA GLY A 127 -1.21 27.52 -11.68
C GLY A 127 -0.85 26.19 -11.01
N TRP A 128 -1.46 25.10 -11.48
CA TRP A 128 -0.82 23.80 -11.37
C TRP A 128 0.27 23.75 -12.44
N ALA A 129 1.52 23.63 -12.01
CA ALA A 129 2.64 23.39 -12.92
C ALA A 129 3.04 21.92 -12.85
N PRO A 130 3.29 21.24 -13.99
CA PRO A 130 3.87 19.91 -13.96
C PRO A 130 5.30 19.99 -13.39
N LEU A 131 5.57 19.28 -12.30
CA LEU A 131 6.93 19.15 -11.75
C LEU A 131 7.72 18.00 -12.42
N GLY A 132 7.13 17.39 -13.44
CA GLY A 132 7.67 16.19 -14.06
C GLY A 132 7.75 15.01 -13.08
N PRO A 133 8.60 14.02 -13.39
CA PRO A 133 9.44 13.94 -14.58
C PRO A 133 8.60 13.74 -15.86
N GLY A 134 8.79 14.60 -16.87
CA GLY A 134 8.03 14.54 -18.13
C GLY A 134 8.62 13.63 -19.20
N ASN A 135 9.83 13.11 -18.96
CA ASN A 135 10.61 12.28 -19.88
C ASN A 135 10.72 10.81 -19.42
N ILE A 136 10.00 10.42 -18.37
CA ILE A 136 9.91 9.00 -17.98
C ILE A 136 8.80 8.34 -18.80
N GLY A 137 9.16 7.28 -19.51
CA GLY A 137 8.19 6.39 -20.14
C GLY A 137 7.51 5.47 -19.11
N GLY A 138 6.20 5.31 -19.23
CA GLY A 138 5.44 4.28 -18.52
C GLY A 138 4.87 4.69 -17.16
N ARG A 139 4.50 3.69 -16.36
CA ARG A 139 3.77 3.88 -15.10
C ARG A 139 4.71 4.28 -13.97
N THR A 140 4.54 5.49 -13.44
CA THR A 140 5.19 5.92 -12.20
C THR A 140 4.45 5.33 -11.00
N ARG A 141 5.19 4.59 -10.15
CA ARG A 141 4.63 3.87 -8.99
C ARG A 141 5.21 4.34 -7.67
N GLY A 142 6.43 4.88 -7.67
CA GLY A 142 7.07 5.44 -6.48
C GLY A 142 7.30 6.94 -6.65
N LEU A 143 6.99 7.70 -5.59
CA LEU A 143 7.41 9.07 -5.41
C LEU A 143 7.81 9.22 -3.94
N VAL A 144 9.05 9.59 -3.69
CA VAL A 144 9.55 9.90 -2.34
C VAL A 144 10.21 11.27 -2.36
N ILE A 145 9.93 12.06 -1.32
CA ILE A 145 10.44 13.42 -1.16
C ILE A 145 11.44 13.39 -0.02
N HIS A 146 12.59 14.03 -0.19
CA HIS A 146 13.60 14.11 0.85
C HIS A 146 13.02 14.82 2.10
N PRO A 147 13.21 14.28 3.31
CA PRO A 147 12.44 14.70 4.49
C PRO A 147 12.76 16.12 4.97
N THR A 148 13.94 16.65 4.64
CA THR A 148 14.38 18.01 5.04
C THR A 148 14.67 18.94 3.86
N ASP A 149 14.58 18.45 2.62
CA ASP A 149 14.78 19.26 1.41
C ASP A 149 13.72 18.90 0.37
N PRO A 150 12.56 19.56 0.35
CA PRO A 150 11.49 19.24 -0.58
C PRO A 150 11.85 19.48 -2.05
N ARG A 151 12.98 20.14 -2.35
CA ARG A 151 13.48 20.28 -3.73
C ARG A 151 14.14 19.00 -4.23
N THR A 152 14.55 18.13 -3.31
CA THR A 152 15.11 16.82 -3.62
C THR A 152 14.00 15.76 -3.58
N MET A 153 13.73 15.14 -4.72
CA MET A 153 12.67 14.14 -4.87
C MET A 153 13.15 13.01 -5.77
N TYR A 154 12.56 11.83 -5.59
CA TYR A 154 12.82 10.65 -6.40
C TYR A 154 11.53 10.07 -6.92
N ALA A 155 11.53 9.69 -8.20
CA ALA A 155 10.44 9.02 -8.86
C ALA A 155 10.91 7.64 -9.32
N ALA A 156 10.01 6.64 -9.25
CA ALA A 156 10.25 5.30 -9.75
C ALA A 156 9.20 4.91 -10.80
N GLY A 157 9.66 4.46 -11.95
CA GLY A 157 8.85 3.98 -13.06
C GLY A 157 9.08 2.50 -13.33
N VAL A 158 8.02 1.77 -13.63
CA VAL A 158 8.06 0.31 -13.90
C VAL A 158 8.78 -0.03 -15.21
N ALA A 159 8.90 0.92 -16.13
CA ALA A 159 9.71 0.77 -17.34
C ALA A 159 10.80 1.86 -17.42
N GLY A 160 11.03 2.58 -16.32
CA GLY A 160 11.84 3.80 -16.31
C GLY A 160 12.92 3.83 -15.24
N GLY A 161 12.97 2.88 -14.31
CA GLY A 161 13.96 2.90 -13.24
C GLY A 161 13.71 4.02 -12.21
N VAL A 162 14.78 4.56 -11.65
CA VAL A 162 14.79 5.60 -10.61
C VAL A 162 15.29 6.91 -11.20
N TRP A 163 14.60 7.99 -10.86
CA TRP A 163 14.95 9.35 -11.28
C TRP A 163 15.00 10.27 -10.09
N LYS A 164 15.86 11.29 -10.14
CA LYS A 164 16.04 12.28 -9.09
C LYS A 164 15.98 13.69 -9.64
N THR A 165 15.36 14.57 -8.88
CA THR A 165 15.50 16.02 -8.99
C THR A 165 16.16 16.52 -7.70
N THR A 166 16.91 17.61 -7.81
CA THR A 166 17.43 18.40 -6.67
C THR A 166 17.02 19.87 -6.75
N ASN A 167 16.16 20.23 -7.72
CA ASN A 167 15.72 21.60 -7.97
C ASN A 167 14.18 21.72 -8.03
N GLY A 168 13.47 20.89 -7.27
CA GLY A 168 12.01 21.00 -7.14
C GLY A 168 11.23 20.53 -8.37
N GLY A 169 11.84 19.69 -9.22
CA GLY A 169 11.18 19.12 -10.40
C GLY A 169 11.42 19.90 -11.70
N VAL A 170 12.26 20.93 -11.67
CA VAL A 170 12.64 21.67 -12.88
C VAL A 170 13.42 20.76 -13.85
N THR A 171 14.33 19.93 -13.33
CA THR A 171 15.05 18.92 -14.11
C THR A 171 15.15 17.60 -13.36
N TRP A 172 15.12 16.49 -14.10
CA TRP A 172 15.26 15.15 -13.56
C TRP A 172 16.41 14.40 -14.24
N ALA A 173 17.23 13.73 -13.43
CA ALA A 173 18.32 12.88 -13.88
C ALA A 173 18.01 11.40 -13.59
N PRO A 174 18.32 10.48 -14.52
CA PRO A 174 18.21 9.05 -14.25
C PRO A 174 19.29 8.62 -13.25
N LEU A 175 18.92 7.69 -12.37
CA LEU A 175 19.79 7.09 -11.35
C LEU A 175 19.83 5.56 -11.44
N ALA A 176 19.20 5.00 -12.47
CA ALA A 176 19.00 3.57 -12.65
C ALA A 176 19.68 2.99 -13.88
N ASP A 177 20.53 3.76 -14.57
CA ASP A 177 21.27 3.27 -15.74
C ASP A 177 22.18 2.07 -15.38
N LEU A 178 22.54 1.93 -14.10
CA LEU A 178 23.32 0.82 -13.55
C LEU A 178 22.50 -0.20 -12.77
N LEU A 179 21.18 -0.02 -12.67
CA LEU A 179 20.30 -1.01 -12.04
C LEU A 179 20.07 -2.17 -13.01
N ALA A 180 20.46 -3.38 -12.61
CA ALA A 180 20.26 -4.59 -13.41
C ALA A 180 18.77 -4.90 -13.70
N ASN A 181 17.84 -4.24 -13.02
CA ASN A 181 16.41 -4.32 -13.27
C ASN A 181 15.77 -2.93 -13.11
N ILE A 182 15.19 -2.42 -14.20
CA ILE A 182 14.57 -1.09 -14.24
C ILE A 182 13.09 -1.09 -13.85
N ALA A 183 12.52 -2.25 -13.51
CA ALA A 183 11.12 -2.39 -13.12
C ALA A 183 10.88 -1.99 -11.67
N VAL A 184 11.11 -0.72 -11.34
CA VAL A 184 11.05 -0.22 -9.97
C VAL A 184 9.62 0.21 -9.63
N THR A 185 9.05 -0.42 -8.62
CA THR A 185 7.65 -0.25 -8.19
C THR A 185 7.52 0.54 -6.90
N THR A 186 8.55 0.57 -6.06
CA THR A 186 8.54 1.23 -4.75
C THR A 186 9.92 1.74 -4.40
N LEU A 187 9.94 2.92 -3.77
CA LEU A 187 11.12 3.51 -3.15
C LEU A 187 10.85 3.74 -1.66
N ALA A 188 11.86 3.54 -0.83
CA ALA A 188 11.82 3.91 0.58
C ALA A 188 13.14 4.56 0.98
N LEU A 189 13.06 5.79 1.51
CA LEU A 189 14.20 6.48 2.13
C LEU A 189 14.34 6.02 3.58
N SER A 190 15.57 5.86 4.05
CA SER A 190 15.84 5.73 5.47
C SER A 190 15.56 7.07 6.18
N PRO A 191 14.69 7.11 7.20
CA PRO A 191 14.31 8.37 7.84
C PRO A 191 15.45 9.09 8.58
N GLN A 192 16.49 8.36 9.01
CA GLN A 192 17.64 8.94 9.72
C GLN A 192 18.82 9.25 8.81
N ASN A 193 18.86 8.65 7.61
CA ASN A 193 19.86 8.95 6.61
C ASN A 193 19.23 8.80 5.21
N PRO A 194 18.67 9.88 4.63
CA PRO A 194 17.99 9.84 3.34
C PRO A 194 18.89 9.49 2.15
N GLU A 195 20.22 9.42 2.32
CA GLU A 195 21.13 8.87 1.31
C GLU A 195 20.99 7.35 1.16
N VAL A 196 20.43 6.68 2.19
CA VAL A 196 20.11 5.25 2.12
C VAL A 196 18.71 5.08 1.53
N ILE A 197 18.66 4.42 0.37
CA ILE A 197 17.43 4.22 -0.41
C ILE A 197 17.26 2.74 -0.72
N TYR A 198 16.05 2.22 -0.54
CA TYR A 198 15.66 0.88 -0.97
C TYR A 198 14.74 1.00 -2.19
N ALA A 199 15.06 0.27 -3.26
CA ALA A 199 14.27 0.15 -4.48
C ALA A 199 13.76 -1.30 -4.61
N GLY A 200 12.45 -1.47 -4.51
CA GLY A 200 11.81 -2.76 -4.78
C GLY A 200 11.51 -2.89 -6.27
N THR A 201 11.81 -4.06 -6.83
CA THR A 201 11.60 -4.32 -8.26
C THR A 201 10.54 -5.39 -8.51
N GLY A 202 10.00 -5.37 -9.73
CA GLY A 202 9.02 -6.31 -10.23
C GLY A 202 7.58 -5.90 -9.99
N GLU A 203 6.76 -6.00 -11.04
CA GLU A 203 5.39 -5.49 -11.00
C GLU A 203 4.38 -6.51 -10.48
N GLY A 204 4.07 -6.43 -9.18
CA GLY A 204 3.18 -7.38 -8.52
C GLY A 204 1.68 -7.15 -8.72
N PHE A 205 1.26 -6.29 -9.67
CA PHE A 205 -0.14 -5.85 -9.85
C PHE A 205 -0.94 -6.61 -10.93
N PHE A 206 -0.38 -7.68 -11.48
CA PHE A 206 -1.08 -8.64 -12.35
C PHE A 206 -1.60 -8.08 -13.68
N ASN A 207 -0.97 -7.01 -14.15
CA ASN A 207 -1.13 -6.50 -15.51
C ASN A 207 -0.37 -7.36 -16.54
N GLY A 208 -0.83 -7.38 -17.78
CA GLY A 208 -0.29 -8.25 -18.84
C GLY A 208 1.15 -7.92 -19.26
N ASP A 209 1.58 -6.68 -19.05
CA ASP A 209 2.95 -6.18 -19.31
C ASP A 209 3.84 -6.19 -18.06
N ALA A 210 3.47 -6.94 -17.01
CA ALA A 210 4.23 -7.00 -15.77
C ALA A 210 5.61 -7.63 -15.99
N ILE A 211 6.65 -6.91 -15.58
CA ILE A 211 8.04 -7.39 -15.65
C ILE A 211 8.43 -8.01 -14.32
N ARG A 212 9.08 -9.17 -14.37
CA ARG A 212 9.68 -9.83 -13.20
C ARG A 212 10.82 -8.98 -12.63
N GLY A 213 10.82 -8.81 -11.32
CA GLY A 213 11.86 -8.10 -10.58
C GLY A 213 13.11 -8.94 -10.31
N GLY A 214 14.18 -8.26 -9.91
CA GLY A 214 15.40 -8.84 -9.37
C GLY A 214 15.46 -8.83 -7.84
N GLY A 215 14.38 -8.46 -7.13
CA GLY A 215 14.39 -8.29 -5.69
C GLY A 215 14.52 -6.84 -5.25
N ILE A 216 15.24 -6.61 -4.15
CA ILE A 216 15.44 -5.28 -3.56
C ILE A 216 16.88 -4.82 -3.81
N PHE A 217 17.02 -3.61 -4.32
CA PHE A 217 18.30 -2.92 -4.47
C PHE A 217 18.42 -1.83 -3.41
N LYS A 218 19.64 -1.64 -2.90
CA LYS A 218 19.95 -0.65 -1.88
C LYS A 218 21.02 0.30 -2.39
N SER A 219 20.79 1.59 -2.22
CA SER A 219 21.78 2.64 -2.36
C SER A 219 22.16 3.19 -0.98
N ILE A 220 23.39 3.68 -0.84
CA ILE A 220 23.88 4.37 0.36
C ILE A 220 24.42 5.78 0.06
N ASN A 221 24.24 6.25 -1.18
CA ASN A 221 24.77 7.51 -1.71
C ASN A 221 23.73 8.22 -2.58
N GLY A 222 22.47 8.21 -2.12
CA GLY A 222 21.40 9.02 -2.71
C GLY A 222 20.99 8.55 -4.10
N GLY A 223 21.15 7.25 -4.37
CA GLY A 223 20.83 6.59 -5.63
C GLY A 223 21.92 6.64 -6.69
N THR A 224 23.13 7.14 -6.38
CA THR A 224 24.24 7.19 -7.36
C THR A 224 24.73 5.79 -7.74
N THR A 225 24.84 4.88 -6.77
CA THR A 225 25.12 3.47 -7.00
C THR A 225 24.13 2.59 -6.25
N TRP A 226 23.91 1.38 -6.77
CA TRP A 226 22.95 0.41 -6.24
C TRP A 226 23.60 -0.95 -6.08
N VAL A 227 23.29 -1.63 -4.98
CA VAL A 227 23.70 -3.00 -4.70
C VAL A 227 22.44 -3.85 -4.50
N GLN A 228 22.34 -4.95 -5.24
CA GLN A 228 21.27 -5.92 -5.02
C GLN A 228 21.45 -6.60 -3.66
N LEU A 229 20.39 -6.67 -2.86
CA LEU A 229 20.40 -7.42 -1.61
C LEU A 229 20.32 -8.91 -1.94
N ALA A 230 21.42 -9.64 -1.73
CA ALA A 230 21.55 -11.04 -2.15
C ALA A 230 20.43 -11.95 -1.62
N ALA A 231 20.01 -11.75 -0.36
CA ALA A 231 18.91 -12.51 0.25
C ALA A 231 17.52 -12.29 -0.40
N THR A 232 17.41 -11.30 -1.30
CA THR A 232 16.16 -11.01 -2.04
C THR A 232 16.22 -11.45 -3.50
N ASN A 233 17.29 -12.11 -3.94
CA ASN A 233 17.37 -12.71 -5.27
C ASN A 233 16.64 -14.08 -5.31
N THR A 234 15.39 -14.10 -4.89
CA THR A 234 14.57 -15.32 -4.76
C THR A 234 13.16 -15.07 -5.30
N SER A 235 12.40 -16.14 -5.53
CA SER A 235 11.02 -16.06 -6.02
C SER A 235 10.08 -15.26 -5.12
N ASP A 236 10.37 -15.20 -3.81
CA ASP A 236 9.59 -14.45 -2.84
C ASP A 236 9.64 -12.93 -3.07
N PHE A 237 10.70 -12.45 -3.72
CA PHE A 237 10.98 -11.04 -3.93
C PHE A 237 10.98 -10.64 -5.40
N TYR A 238 10.56 -11.51 -6.33
CA TYR A 238 10.41 -11.13 -7.74
C TYR A 238 9.31 -10.09 -7.98
N TYR A 239 8.46 -9.83 -6.99
CA TYR A 239 7.39 -8.85 -7.06
C TYR A 239 7.30 -8.09 -5.73
N VAL A 240 8.15 -7.08 -5.55
CA VAL A 240 8.14 -6.24 -4.35
C VAL A 240 7.16 -5.09 -4.56
N ASN A 241 6.07 -5.06 -3.78
CA ASN A 241 4.98 -4.11 -3.98
C ASN A 241 5.14 -2.83 -3.16
N LYS A 242 5.69 -2.95 -1.95
CA LYS A 242 5.91 -1.83 -1.04
C LYS A 242 7.08 -2.12 -0.10
N ILE A 243 7.86 -1.09 0.21
CA ILE A 243 8.88 -1.12 1.26
C ILE A 243 8.60 0.01 2.26
N VAL A 244 8.74 -0.26 3.55
CA VAL A 244 8.78 0.76 4.61
C VAL A 244 9.96 0.53 5.53
N VAL A 245 10.59 1.61 5.97
CA VAL A 245 11.77 1.60 6.86
C VAL A 245 11.37 2.19 8.21
N SER A 246 11.79 1.54 9.30
CA SER A 246 11.51 2.06 10.65
C SER A 246 12.19 3.41 10.88
N ALA A 247 11.41 4.39 11.34
CA ALA A 247 11.94 5.70 11.72
C ALA A 247 12.81 5.65 12.99
N LYS A 248 12.62 4.64 13.84
CA LYS A 248 13.36 4.50 15.11
C LYS A 248 14.65 3.71 14.95
N ARG A 249 14.67 2.71 14.07
CA ARG A 249 15.86 1.89 13.77
C ARG A 249 15.91 1.56 12.28
N PRO A 250 16.65 2.32 11.46
CA PRO A 250 16.71 2.12 10.01
C PRO A 250 17.21 0.76 9.53
N SER A 251 17.83 -0.04 10.39
CA SER A 251 18.14 -1.46 10.08
C SER A 251 16.88 -2.32 9.99
N ARG A 252 15.74 -1.85 10.49
CA ARG A 252 14.45 -2.55 10.40
C ARG A 252 13.72 -2.12 9.14
N VAL A 253 13.56 -3.07 8.23
CA VAL A 253 12.93 -2.86 6.94
C VAL A 253 11.83 -3.90 6.76
N TYR A 254 10.69 -3.48 6.24
CA TYR A 254 9.57 -4.36 5.93
C TYR A 254 9.24 -4.25 4.45
N ALA A 255 8.99 -5.38 3.82
CA ALA A 255 8.64 -5.48 2.41
C ALA A 255 7.35 -6.29 2.23
N ALA A 256 6.41 -5.75 1.47
CA ALA A 256 5.24 -6.49 1.01
C ALA A 256 5.52 -7.02 -0.39
N THR A 257 5.30 -8.32 -0.58
CA THR A 257 5.49 -9.02 -1.84
C THR A 257 4.26 -9.86 -2.18
N ARG A 258 4.26 -10.52 -3.34
CA ARG A 258 3.22 -11.52 -3.68
C ARG A 258 3.21 -12.74 -2.76
N THR A 259 4.25 -12.97 -1.96
CA THR A 259 4.32 -14.11 -1.02
C THR A 259 4.04 -13.72 0.42
N GLY A 260 3.87 -12.42 0.70
CA GLY A 260 3.45 -11.93 2.02
C GLY A 260 4.22 -10.71 2.50
N VAL A 261 4.36 -10.57 3.82
CA VAL A 261 5.20 -9.53 4.43
C VAL A 261 6.48 -10.17 4.96
N TRP A 262 7.59 -9.57 4.56
CA TRP A 262 8.94 -9.93 4.98
C TRP A 262 9.53 -8.82 5.85
N ARG A 263 10.33 -9.22 6.84
CA ARG A 263 11.04 -8.30 7.72
C ARG A 263 12.54 -8.58 7.72
N SER A 264 13.33 -7.53 7.66
CA SER A 264 14.76 -7.52 7.96
C SER A 264 15.02 -6.72 9.24
N LEU A 265 16.00 -7.15 10.04
CA LEU A 265 16.45 -6.44 11.25
C LEU A 265 17.88 -5.87 11.11
N ASP A 266 18.56 -6.17 10.00
CA ASP A 266 19.97 -5.90 9.72
C ASP A 266 20.16 -5.06 8.44
N GLY A 267 19.15 -4.29 8.06
CA GLY A 267 19.21 -3.36 6.94
C GLY A 267 19.14 -4.02 5.57
N GLY A 268 18.62 -5.25 5.50
CA GLY A 268 18.32 -6.00 4.29
C GLY A 268 19.26 -7.18 4.00
N ALA A 269 20.18 -7.51 4.91
CA ALA A 269 21.12 -8.62 4.73
C ALA A 269 20.43 -9.97 4.92
N THR A 270 19.52 -10.08 5.89
CA THR A 270 18.65 -11.24 6.09
C THR A 270 17.18 -10.84 6.17
N TRP A 271 16.30 -11.76 5.79
CA TRP A 271 14.85 -11.55 5.76
C TRP A 271 14.12 -12.76 6.36
N THR A 272 13.02 -12.49 7.07
CA THR A 272 12.13 -13.49 7.62
C THR A 272 10.70 -13.20 7.19
N ALA A 273 9.98 -14.20 6.69
CA ALA A 273 8.55 -14.08 6.44
C ALA A 273 7.82 -13.92 7.79
N VAL A 274 7.05 -12.84 7.92
CA VAL A 274 6.32 -12.51 9.16
C VAL A 274 4.80 -12.53 9.00
N LEU A 275 4.30 -12.51 7.76
CA LEU A 275 2.89 -12.70 7.44
C LEU A 275 2.78 -13.40 6.09
N THR A 276 2.13 -14.56 6.06
CA THR A 276 1.77 -15.27 4.83
C THR A 276 0.26 -15.22 4.67
N PRO A 277 -0.28 -14.36 3.78
CA PRO A 277 -1.72 -14.23 3.61
C PRO A 277 -2.30 -15.47 2.92
N THR A 278 -3.54 -15.80 3.24
CA THR A 278 -4.29 -16.86 2.53
C THR A 278 -4.94 -16.35 1.25
N ALA A 279 -5.15 -15.03 1.12
CA ALA A 279 -5.75 -14.41 -0.05
C ALA A 279 -4.79 -14.40 -1.25
N PHE A 280 -5.32 -14.63 -2.46
CA PHE A 280 -4.54 -14.55 -3.69
C PHE A 280 -3.95 -13.15 -3.89
N GLY A 281 -2.72 -13.11 -4.41
CA GLY A 281 -2.03 -11.87 -4.79
C GLY A 281 -1.10 -11.29 -3.73
N GLY A 282 -0.98 -11.91 -2.56
CA GLY A 282 -0.06 -11.49 -1.51
C GLY A 282 -0.43 -10.14 -0.90
N CYS A 283 0.60 -9.40 -0.46
CA CYS A 283 0.43 -8.10 0.17
C CYS A 283 0.89 -6.97 -0.76
N LEU A 284 0.11 -5.89 -0.83
CA LEU A 284 0.28 -4.84 -1.83
C LEU A 284 0.70 -3.49 -1.25
N ASP A 285 0.35 -3.21 -0.01
CA ASP A 285 0.71 -1.95 0.65
C ASP A 285 1.10 -2.19 2.10
N LEU A 286 1.95 -1.30 2.59
CA LEU A 286 2.43 -1.24 3.97
C LEU A 286 2.34 0.21 4.44
N ALA A 287 1.92 0.38 5.69
CA ALA A 287 1.99 1.66 6.38
C ALA A 287 2.60 1.47 7.77
N LEU A 288 3.56 2.31 8.14
CA LEU A 288 4.29 2.24 9.41
C LEU A 288 4.04 3.51 10.21
N ARG A 289 3.60 3.34 11.46
CA ARG A 289 3.48 4.47 12.40
C ARG A 289 4.85 4.85 12.94
N THR A 290 5.09 6.16 13.08
CA THR A 290 6.36 6.73 13.56
C THR A 290 6.23 7.43 14.92
N ASP A 291 5.01 7.55 15.46
CA ASP A 291 4.72 8.19 16.75
C ASP A 291 4.92 7.28 17.97
N ARG A 292 5.17 5.98 17.77
CA ARG A 292 5.35 4.99 18.83
C ARG A 292 6.82 4.64 19.03
N ALA A 293 7.16 4.14 20.22
CA ALA A 293 8.52 3.70 20.54
C ALA A 293 8.94 2.44 19.76
N GLY A 294 7.97 1.55 19.47
CA GLY A 294 8.15 0.37 18.64
C GLY A 294 7.44 0.51 17.29
N ASP A 295 7.79 -0.37 16.35
CA ASP A 295 7.16 -0.38 15.03
C ASP A 295 5.74 -0.94 15.12
N VAL A 296 4.75 -0.10 14.78
CA VAL A 296 3.37 -0.52 14.50
C VAL A 296 3.16 -0.48 12.99
N VAL A 297 2.94 -1.64 12.39
CA VAL A 297 2.87 -1.81 10.93
C VAL A 297 1.51 -2.36 10.52
N PHE A 298 1.01 -1.83 9.42
CA PHE A 298 -0.19 -2.30 8.75
C PHE A 298 0.18 -2.90 7.40
N ALA A 299 -0.52 -3.95 7.00
CA ALA A 299 -0.36 -4.59 5.70
C ALA A 299 -1.73 -4.83 5.06
N SER A 300 -1.90 -4.46 3.79
CA SER A 300 -3.07 -4.84 3.01
C SER A 300 -2.74 -6.02 2.10
N CYS A 301 -3.52 -7.09 2.18
CA CYS A 301 -3.30 -8.31 1.40
C CYS A 301 -4.59 -8.74 0.70
N GLY A 302 -4.47 -9.16 -0.57
CA GLY A 302 -5.58 -9.51 -1.49
C GLY A 302 -5.83 -8.46 -2.60
N ILE A 303 -6.12 -8.93 -3.82
CA ILE A 303 -6.38 -8.09 -5.02
C ILE A 303 -7.56 -8.55 -5.89
N PHE A 304 -7.92 -9.83 -5.85
CA PHE A 304 -9.04 -10.39 -6.61
C PHE A 304 -10.02 -11.12 -5.69
N ASP A 305 -9.49 -11.73 -4.63
CA ASP A 305 -10.28 -12.32 -3.55
C ASP A 305 -10.49 -11.33 -2.41
N GLN A 306 -11.30 -11.76 -1.43
CA GLN A 306 -11.57 -11.02 -0.21
C GLN A 306 -10.27 -10.56 0.46
N ALA A 307 -10.00 -9.26 0.37
CA ALA A 307 -8.83 -8.64 0.95
C ALA A 307 -8.99 -8.48 2.47
N THR A 308 -7.86 -8.31 3.15
CA THR A 308 -7.81 -8.05 4.59
C THR A 308 -6.66 -7.10 4.89
N VAL A 309 -6.94 -6.12 5.77
CA VAL A 309 -5.90 -5.31 6.38
C VAL A 309 -5.52 -5.94 7.71
N TYR A 310 -4.23 -6.20 7.88
CA TYR A 310 -3.63 -6.71 9.10
C TYR A 310 -2.89 -5.59 9.82
N ARG A 311 -2.82 -5.70 11.15
CA ARG A 311 -2.04 -4.83 12.03
C ARG A 311 -1.11 -5.65 12.89
N ASN A 312 0.10 -5.15 13.09
CA ASN A 312 1.05 -5.67 14.06
C ASN A 312 1.53 -4.51 14.94
N THR A 313 1.25 -4.57 16.24
CA THR A 313 1.60 -3.51 17.20
C THR A 313 3.01 -3.63 17.77
N ALA A 314 3.69 -4.75 17.49
CA ALA A 314 5.04 -5.03 17.93
C ALA A 314 5.86 -5.66 16.79
N ALA A 315 5.76 -5.10 15.58
CA ALA A 315 6.35 -5.65 14.35
C ALA A 315 7.89 -5.71 14.41
N HIS A 316 8.47 -4.86 15.26
CA HIS A 316 9.89 -4.85 15.57
C HIS A 316 10.38 -6.10 16.32
N ALA A 317 9.46 -6.86 16.91
CA ALA A 317 9.65 -8.13 17.58
C ALA A 317 8.74 -9.18 16.91
N ALA A 318 8.63 -10.41 17.45
CA ALA A 318 7.75 -11.44 16.90
C ALA A 318 6.26 -11.21 17.24
N GLY A 319 5.78 -9.96 17.22
CA GLY A 319 4.37 -9.63 17.46
C GLY A 319 3.45 -10.29 16.44
N ALA A 320 2.23 -10.62 16.85
CA ALA A 320 1.24 -11.23 15.97
C ALA A 320 0.66 -10.21 14.97
N TRP A 321 0.37 -10.68 13.76
CA TRP A 321 -0.42 -9.94 12.78
C TRP A 321 -1.89 -10.28 12.98
N THR A 322 -2.70 -9.30 13.36
CA THR A 322 -4.14 -9.46 13.58
C THR A 322 -4.93 -8.83 12.45
N PRO A 323 -5.98 -9.48 11.93
CA PRO A 323 -6.88 -8.86 10.97
C PRO A 323 -7.68 -7.74 11.67
N VAL A 324 -7.69 -6.54 11.09
CA VAL A 324 -8.37 -5.37 11.67
C VAL A 324 -9.42 -4.74 10.75
N LEU A 325 -9.38 -5.03 9.45
CA LEU A 325 -10.41 -4.61 8.50
C LEU A 325 -10.60 -5.68 7.44
N ARG A 326 -11.83 -6.17 7.29
CA ARG A 326 -12.25 -7.16 6.29
C ARG A 326 -13.73 -6.97 5.99
N ASP A 327 -14.03 -6.08 5.06
CA ASP A 327 -15.41 -5.81 4.63
C ASP A 327 -15.80 -6.74 3.46
N PRO A 328 -16.99 -7.36 3.45
CA PRO A 328 -17.40 -8.24 2.35
C PRO A 328 -17.33 -7.55 0.99
N GLY A 329 -16.66 -8.18 0.01
CA GLY A 329 -16.52 -7.60 -1.32
C GLY A 329 -15.37 -6.60 -1.46
N MET A 330 -14.60 -6.40 -0.38
CA MET A 330 -13.39 -5.59 -0.36
C MET A 330 -12.24 -6.32 -1.05
N SER A 331 -11.54 -5.60 -1.92
CA SER A 331 -10.40 -6.07 -2.69
C SER A 331 -9.17 -5.20 -2.43
N ARG A 332 -8.27 -5.04 -3.43
CA ARG A 332 -7.04 -4.25 -3.34
C ARG A 332 -7.27 -2.96 -2.57
N THR A 333 -6.47 -2.79 -1.52
CA THR A 333 -6.61 -1.71 -0.55
C THR A 333 -5.27 -0.99 -0.39
N THR A 334 -5.29 0.33 -0.39
CA THR A 334 -4.12 1.18 -0.06
C THR A 334 -4.33 1.89 1.26
N LEU A 335 -3.25 2.15 1.99
CA LEU A 335 -3.26 2.63 3.36
C LEU A 335 -2.54 3.99 3.47
N ALA A 336 -3.09 4.90 4.26
CA ALA A 336 -2.46 6.17 4.58
C ALA A 336 -2.64 6.52 6.06
N ILE A 337 -1.56 6.88 6.74
CA ILE A 337 -1.58 7.34 8.14
C ILE A 337 -1.51 8.87 8.13
N ALA A 338 -2.39 9.54 8.87
CA ALA A 338 -2.39 11.00 8.94
C ALA A 338 -1.16 11.49 9.72
N PRO A 339 -0.29 12.35 9.14
CA PRO A 339 0.91 12.85 9.82
C PRO A 339 0.59 13.71 11.06
N SER A 340 -0.52 14.43 11.05
CA SER A 340 -0.96 15.30 12.15
C SER A 340 -1.45 14.54 13.38
N ASN A 341 -1.97 13.32 13.17
CA ASN A 341 -2.44 12.43 14.23
C ASN A 341 -2.43 10.99 13.72
N GLN A 342 -1.42 10.22 14.12
CA GLN A 342 -1.22 8.85 13.64
C GLN A 342 -2.18 7.82 14.24
N ASN A 343 -3.10 8.24 15.12
CA ASN A 343 -4.27 7.42 15.44
C ASN A 343 -5.30 7.43 14.30
N VAL A 344 -5.23 8.40 13.39
CA VAL A 344 -6.10 8.48 12.22
C VAL A 344 -5.45 7.78 11.03
N ILE A 345 -6.09 6.72 10.54
CA ILE A 345 -5.60 5.90 9.43
C ILE A 345 -6.74 5.74 8.43
N TYR A 346 -6.43 5.85 7.15
CA TYR A 346 -7.37 5.69 6.06
C TYR A 346 -7.01 4.45 5.24
N ALA A 347 -8.04 3.73 4.79
CA ALA A 347 -7.93 2.62 3.87
C ALA A 347 -8.87 2.86 2.69
N LEU A 348 -8.33 2.95 1.49
CA LEU A 348 -9.10 3.07 0.26
C LEU A 348 -9.11 1.71 -0.43
N ALA A 349 -10.30 1.13 -0.56
CA ALA A 349 -10.47 -0.20 -1.14
C ALA A 349 -11.19 -0.18 -2.49
N SER A 350 -10.78 -1.09 -3.36
CA SER A 350 -11.51 -1.47 -4.58
C SER A 350 -12.46 -2.64 -4.30
N SER A 351 -13.46 -2.85 -5.15
CA SER A 351 -14.48 -3.89 -4.95
C SER A 351 -14.18 -5.10 -5.83
N ASN A 352 -14.38 -6.31 -5.31
CA ASN A 352 -14.39 -7.55 -6.12
C ASN A 352 -15.80 -8.14 -6.28
N VAL A 353 -16.84 -7.39 -5.89
CA VAL A 353 -18.23 -7.82 -6.10
C VAL A 353 -18.54 -7.77 -7.59
N SER A 354 -19.11 -8.87 -8.11
CA SER A 354 -19.53 -8.96 -9.50
C SER A 354 -20.61 -7.92 -9.84
N GLY A 355 -20.69 -7.54 -11.12
CA GLY A 355 -21.63 -6.53 -11.61
C GLY A 355 -21.01 -5.14 -11.68
N ASP A 356 -21.85 -4.11 -11.50
CA ASP A 356 -21.53 -2.72 -11.88
C ASP A 356 -20.27 -2.17 -11.17
N TYR A 357 -19.96 -2.68 -9.98
CA TYR A 357 -18.89 -2.19 -9.12
C TYR A 357 -17.57 -2.98 -9.16
N LEU A 358 -17.44 -4.06 -9.96
CA LEU A 358 -16.21 -4.87 -10.04
C LEU A 358 -14.96 -4.05 -10.37
N ASP A 359 -13.94 -3.98 -9.54
CA ASP A 359 -12.76 -3.09 -9.66
C ASP A 359 -13.05 -1.58 -9.46
N GLY A 360 -14.29 -1.21 -9.14
CA GLY A 360 -14.68 0.14 -8.75
C GLY A 360 -14.32 0.48 -7.30
N LEU A 361 -14.60 1.71 -6.89
CA LEU A 361 -14.42 2.15 -5.50
C LEU A 361 -15.32 1.33 -4.57
N HIS A 362 -14.75 0.53 -3.65
CA HIS A 362 -15.52 -0.19 -2.62
C HIS A 362 -15.94 0.73 -1.49
N GLY A 363 -14.96 1.38 -0.87
CA GLY A 363 -15.18 2.27 0.28
C GLY A 363 -13.89 2.98 0.70
N VAL A 364 -14.06 4.02 1.51
CA VAL A 364 -12.97 4.74 2.16
C VAL A 364 -13.13 4.57 3.66
N PHE A 365 -12.42 3.61 4.23
CA PHE A 365 -12.48 3.36 5.65
C PHE A 365 -11.55 4.28 6.42
N ARG A 366 -11.95 4.60 7.65
CA ARG A 366 -11.21 5.43 8.58
C ARG A 366 -11.19 4.76 9.95
N SER A 367 -10.00 4.71 10.52
CA SER A 367 -9.77 4.44 11.94
C SER A 367 -9.39 5.74 12.66
N THR A 368 -9.78 5.87 13.93
CA THR A 368 -9.40 6.99 14.81
C THR A 368 -8.73 6.54 16.10
N ASP A 369 -8.58 5.24 16.32
CA ASP A 369 -8.03 4.63 17.52
C ASP A 369 -6.69 3.91 17.24
N GLY A 370 -6.02 4.32 16.17
CA GLY A 370 -4.74 3.75 15.80
C GLY A 370 -4.83 2.41 15.09
N GLY A 371 -5.93 2.19 14.36
CA GLY A 371 -6.16 1.04 13.51
C GLY A 371 -6.73 -0.18 14.23
N ALA A 372 -7.31 0.00 15.42
CA ALA A 372 -7.96 -1.08 16.15
C ALA A 372 -9.40 -1.31 15.65
N THR A 373 -10.13 -0.23 15.37
CA THR A 373 -11.46 -0.27 14.75
C THR A 373 -11.52 0.63 13.51
N TRP A 374 -12.45 0.30 12.61
CA TRP A 374 -12.61 0.96 11.32
C TRP A 374 -14.09 1.25 11.03
N THR A 375 -14.34 2.40 10.41
CA THR A 375 -15.66 2.86 9.97
C THR A 375 -15.57 3.32 8.51
N ALA A 376 -16.60 3.07 7.72
CA ALA A 376 -16.64 3.44 6.30
C ALA A 376 -17.08 4.89 6.04
#